data_AF-A0A7V9TEH8-F1
#
_entry.id   AF-A0A7V9TEH8-F1
#
_cell.length_a   1.000
_cell.length_b   1.000
_cell.length_c   1.000
_cell.angle_alpha   90.00
_cell.angle_beta   90.00
_cell.angle_gamma   90.00
#
_symmetry.space_group_name_H-M   'P 1'
#
loop_
_entity.id
_entity.type
_entity.pdbx_description
1 polymer ?
#
loop_
_entity_poly.entity_id
_entity_poly.type
_entity_poly.pdbx_seq_one_letter_code
_entity_poly.pdbx_strand_id
1 'polypeptide(L)'
;MSAKLDIKPEVAERLAHEAKERGVSVEAFLEALLDEAPALPVRPRSATLEEFRATLDALAEGSENRPVLSDQATTRKGIYADHD
;
A
#
# COMPACT_ATOMS: atom_id res chain seq x y z
N MET A 1 -26.10 -4.01 -4.16
CA MET A 1 -25.84 -2.91 -3.20
C MET A 1 -26.00 -1.62 -3.99
N SER A 2 -26.59 -0.56 -3.44
CA SER A 2 -26.77 0.71 -4.17
C SER A 2 -26.15 1.86 -3.38
N ALA A 3 -25.39 2.71 -4.06
CA ALA A 3 -24.85 3.97 -3.52
C ALA A 3 -25.53 5.16 -4.19
N LYS A 4 -25.67 6.28 -3.47
CA LYS A 4 -26.09 7.56 -4.03
C LYS A 4 -24.90 8.50 -3.99
N LEU A 5 -24.63 9.19 -5.10
CA LEU A 5 -23.54 10.13 -5.23
C LEU A 5 -24.11 11.48 -5.68
N ASP A 6 -23.95 12.49 -4.84
CA ASP A 6 -24.26 13.87 -5.21
C ASP A 6 -23.04 14.46 -5.93
N ILE A 7 -23.22 14.82 -7.19
CA ILE A 7 -22.20 15.47 -8.02
C ILE A 7 -22.70 16.81 -8.53
N LYS A 8 -21.75 17.64 -8.97
CA LYS A 8 -22.08 18.94 -9.55
C LYS A 8 -22.82 18.74 -10.90
N PRO A 9 -23.75 19.63 -11.26
CA PRO A 9 -24.53 19.52 -12.50
C PRO A 9 -23.65 19.41 -13.76
N GLU A 10 -22.54 20.16 -13.81
CA GLU A 10 -21.63 20.16 -14.97
C GLU A 10 -20.93 18.81 -15.16
N VAL A 11 -20.70 18.09 -14.05
CA VAL A 11 -20.12 16.73 -14.09
C VAL A 11 -21.16 15.72 -14.56
N ALA A 12 -22.42 15.87 -14.13
CA ALA A 12 -23.50 14.99 -14.56
C ALA A 12 -23.76 15.11 -16.07
N GLU A 13 -23.76 16.33 -16.61
CA GLU A 13 -23.89 16.56 -18.06
C GLU A 13 -22.76 15.92 -18.85
N ARG A 14 -21.51 16.08 -18.38
CA ARG A 14 -20.35 15.47 -19.03
C ARG A 14 -20.41 13.95 -19.02
N LEU A 15 -20.78 13.33 -17.88
CA LEU A 15 -20.96 11.88 -17.79
C LEU A 15 -22.05 11.37 -18.75
N ALA A 16 -23.16 12.10 -18.86
CA ALA A 16 -24.24 11.75 -19.78
C ALA A 16 -23.80 11.85 -21.25
N HIS A 17 -23.01 12.87 -21.60
CA HIS A 17 -22.45 13.02 -22.94
C HIS A 17 -21.52 11.86 -23.29
N GLU A 18 -20.54 11.56 -22.42
CA GLU A 18 -19.55 10.50 -22.64
C GLU A 18 -20.19 9.11 -22.72
N ALA A 19 -21.18 8.82 -21.86
CA ALA A 19 -21.94 7.57 -21.90
C ALA A 19 -22.70 7.43 -23.23
N LYS A 20 -23.32 8.53 -23.71
CA LYS A 20 -24.03 8.55 -24.99
C LYS A 20 -23.09 8.33 -26.18
N GLU A 21 -21.91 8.93 -26.19
CA GLU A 21 -20.90 8.70 -27.24
C GLU A 21 -20.43 7.24 -27.28
N ARG A 22 -20.35 6.59 -26.12
CA ARG A 22 -20.03 5.17 -26.00
C ARG A 22 -21.23 4.24 -26.22
N GLY A 23 -22.44 4.78 -26.40
CA GLY A 23 -23.66 4.01 -26.62
C GLY A 23 -24.10 3.19 -25.40
N VAL A 24 -23.69 3.58 -24.19
CA VAL A 24 -24.01 2.89 -22.93
C VAL A 24 -24.83 3.79 -22.00
N SER A 25 -25.43 3.21 -20.96
CA SER A 25 -26.08 4.00 -19.92
C SER A 25 -25.05 4.71 -19.03
N VAL A 26 -25.49 5.76 -18.31
CA VAL A 26 -24.61 6.50 -17.40
C VAL A 26 -24.12 5.62 -16.26
N GLU A 27 -24.96 4.71 -15.79
CA GLU A 27 -24.64 3.74 -14.75
C GLU A 27 -23.55 2.76 -15.21
N ALA A 28 -23.73 2.16 -16.39
CA ALA A 28 -22.74 1.25 -16.97
C ALA A 28 -21.40 1.95 -17.25
N PHE A 29 -21.45 3.22 -17.67
CA PHE A 29 -20.26 4.04 -17.86
C PHE A 29 -19.53 4.31 -16.53
N LEU A 30 -20.27 4.65 -15.47
CA LEU A 30 -19.72 4.87 -14.13
C LEU A 30 -19.11 3.60 -13.53
N GLU A 31 -19.75 2.45 -13.70
CA GLU A 31 -19.21 1.15 -13.27
C GLU A 31 -17.89 0.86 -13.97
N ALA A 32 -17.83 0.98 -15.30
CA ALA A 32 -16.61 0.78 -16.06
C ALA A 32 -15.50 1.75 -15.63
N LEU A 33 -15.84 3.02 -15.39
CA LEU A 33 -14.87 4.03 -14.93
C LEU A 33 -14.30 3.69 -13.55
N LEU A 34 -15.09 3.12 -12.65
CA LEU A 34 -14.65 2.70 -11.32
C LEU A 34 -13.80 1.42 -11.38
N ASP A 35 -14.10 0.50 -12.29
CA ASP A 35 -13.31 -0.72 -12.50
C ASP A 35 -11.96 -0.42 -13.17
N GLU A 36 -11.91 0.56 -14.07
CA GLU A 36 -10.69 1.01 -14.74
C GLU A 36 -9.85 1.97 -13.89
N ALA A 37 -10.44 2.58 -12.85
CA ALA A 37 -9.72 3.48 -11.98
C ALA A 37 -8.57 2.72 -11.30
N PRO A 38 -7.31 3.19 -11.41
CA PRO A 38 -6.24 2.58 -10.65
C PRO A 38 -6.61 2.64 -9.18
N ALA A 39 -6.52 1.50 -8.49
CA ALA A 39 -6.76 1.45 -7.05
C ALA A 39 -5.95 2.58 -6.43
N LEU A 40 -6.64 3.55 -5.83
CA LEU A 40 -5.96 4.59 -5.08
C LEU A 40 -5.02 3.87 -4.11
N PRO A 41 -3.74 4.26 -4.03
CA PRO A 41 -2.82 3.60 -3.13
C PRO A 41 -3.45 3.69 -1.74
N VAL A 42 -3.97 2.56 -1.26
CA VAL A 42 -4.52 2.45 0.07
C VAL A 42 -3.33 2.75 0.95
N ARG A 43 -3.27 3.96 1.51
CA ARG A 43 -2.17 4.33 2.39
C ARG A 43 -2.22 3.31 3.52
N PRO A 44 -1.21 2.44 3.66
CA PRO A 44 -1.23 1.45 4.73
C PRO A 44 -1.34 2.22 6.03
N ARG A 45 -2.18 1.73 6.93
CA ARG A 45 -2.33 2.32 8.25
C ARG A 45 -0.95 2.34 8.91
N SER A 46 -0.56 3.49 9.47
CA SER A 46 0.62 3.53 10.33
C SER A 46 0.40 2.61 11.53
N ALA A 47 1.40 1.80 11.86
CA ALA A 47 1.36 0.96 13.06
C ALA A 47 1.19 1.85 14.31
N THR A 48 0.46 1.35 15.31
CA THR A 48 0.49 1.94 16.64
C THR A 48 1.86 1.71 17.28
N LEU A 49 2.16 2.48 18.32
CA LEU A 49 3.38 2.26 19.11
C LEU A 49 3.42 0.85 19.71
N GLU A 50 2.27 0.29 20.07
CA GLU A 50 2.15 -1.07 20.60
C GLU A 50 2.46 -2.13 19.55
N GLU A 51 1.87 -2.03 18.35
CA GLU A 51 2.16 -2.93 17.22
C GLU A 51 3.63 -2.86 16.80
N PHE A 52 4.21 -1.66 16.81
CA PHE A 52 5.63 -1.45 16.53
C PHE A 52 6.52 -2.14 17.57
N ARG A 53 6.21 -2.00 18.86
CA ARG A 53 6.95 -2.68 19.95
C ARG A 53 6.84 -4.20 19.85
N ALA A 54 5.63 -4.73 19.65
CA ALA A 54 5.43 -6.17 19.48
C ALA A 54 6.24 -6.72 18.29
N THR A 55 6.38 -5.94 17.21
CA THR A 55 7.21 -6.31 16.07
C THR A 55 8.70 -6.36 16.43
N LEU A 56 9.20 -5.40 17.23
CA LEU A 56 10.58 -5.41 17.70
C LEU A 56 10.87 -6.58 18.65
N ASP A 57 9.93 -6.89 19.54
CA ASP A 57 10.04 -8.02 20.45
C ASP A 57 10.10 -9.34 19.67
N ALA A 58 9.23 -9.52 18.67
CA ALA A 58 9.27 -10.69 17.78
C ALA A 58 10.58 -10.77 16.96
N LEU A 59 11.12 -9.64 16.52
CA LEU A 59 12.41 -9.61 15.80
C LEU A 59 13.60 -9.96 16.71
N ALA A 60 13.50 -9.63 17.99
CA ALA A 60 14.51 -9.92 19.00
C ALA A 60 14.39 -11.34 19.58
N GLU A 61 13.33 -12.08 19.29
CA GLU A 61 13.18 -13.47 19.71
C GLU A 61 14.39 -14.32 19.24
N GLY A 62 14.97 -15.12 20.15
CA GLY A 62 16.17 -15.89 19.86
C GLY A 62 17.48 -15.08 19.88
N SER A 63 17.46 -13.85 20.40
CA SER A 63 18.68 -13.03 20.59
C SER A 63 19.39 -13.26 21.92
N GLU A 64 18.71 -13.83 22.89
CA GLU A 64 19.19 -14.04 24.26
C GLU A 64 20.47 -14.88 24.36
N ASN A 65 20.72 -15.75 23.37
CA ASN A 65 21.89 -16.64 23.34
C ASN A 65 22.88 -16.32 22.20
N ARG A 66 22.74 -15.17 21.53
CA ARG A 66 23.65 -14.81 20.43
C ARG A 66 25.04 -14.44 20.98
N PRO A 67 26.12 -14.86 20.31
CA PRO A 67 27.46 -14.50 20.73
C PRO A 67 27.69 -13.00 20.61
N VAL A 68 28.43 -12.43 21.56
CA VAL A 68 28.93 -11.07 21.45
C VAL A 68 30.00 -11.05 20.36
N LEU A 69 29.74 -10.28 19.31
CA LEU A 69 30.68 -10.09 18.21
C LEU A 69 31.79 -9.13 18.62
N SER A 70 33.01 -9.37 18.12
CA SER A 70 34.11 -8.42 18.29
C SER A 70 33.92 -7.21 17.38
N ASP A 71 34.55 -6.09 17.72
CA ASP A 71 34.49 -4.86 16.92
C ASP A 71 34.93 -5.07 15.46
N GLN A 72 35.81 -6.04 15.21
CA GLN A 72 36.27 -6.36 13.86
C GLN A 72 35.20 -7.08 13.03
N ALA A 73 34.33 -7.85 13.66
CA ALA A 73 33.32 -8.67 12.97
C ALA A 73 32.21 -7.84 12.28
N THR A 74 32.05 -6.57 12.67
CA THR A 74 31.12 -5.64 12.02
C THR A 74 31.79 -4.76 10.96
N THR A 75 33.11 -4.82 10.82
CA THR A 75 33.83 -4.11 9.75
C THR A 75 33.66 -4.82 8.42
N ARG A 76 33.74 -4.05 7.32
CA ARG A 76 33.76 -4.63 5.96
C ARG A 76 34.84 -5.71 5.83
N LYS A 77 36.04 -5.49 6.37
CA LYS A 77 37.14 -6.47 6.31
C LYS A 77 36.80 -7.74 7.07
N GLY A 78 36.18 -7.65 8.25
CA GLY A 78 35.76 -8.82 9.04
C GLY A 78 34.66 -9.64 8.39
N ILE A 79 33.69 -8.97 7.74
CA ILE A 79 32.58 -9.63 7.03
C ILE A 79 33.07 -10.44 5.82
N TYR A 80 34.11 -9.97 5.12
CA TYR A 80 34.68 -10.62 3.94
C TYR A 80 36.02 -11.32 4.22
N ALA A 81 36.35 -11.59 5.49
CA ALA A 81 37.65 -12.16 5.86
C ALA A 81 37.88 -13.57 5.30
N ASP A 82 36.79 -14.32 5.05
CA ASP A 82 36.82 -15.69 4.53
C ASP A 82 36.70 -15.76 2.99
N HIS A 83 36.76 -14.60 2.31
CA HIS A 83 36.71 -14.49 0.85
C HIS A 83 38.12 -14.17 0.30
N ASP A 84 39.03 -15.14 0.36
CA ASP A 84 40.29 -15.19 -0.40
C ASP A 84 40.27 -16.35 -1.41
#